data_AF-A0AAE0VW13-F1
#
_entry.id   AF-A0AAE0VW13-F1
#
_cell.length_a   1.000
_cell.length_b   1.000
_cell.length_c   1.000
_cell.angle_alpha   90.00
_cell.angle_beta   90.00
_cell.angle_gamma   90.00
#
_symmetry.space_group_name_H-M   'P 1'
#
loop_
_entity.id
_entity.type
_entity.pdbx_description
1 polymer ?
#
loop_
_entity_poly.entity_id
_entity_poly.type
_entity_poly.pdbx_seq_one_letter_code
_entity_poly.pdbx_strand_id
1 'polypeptide(L)'
;MPNKASYLSYMDIENIISLRGVQKPSEIASRYKIGLKRLYKIWTDASPNKKFPGGFTGTQAGKKLTAVAKKLTEENNNQRDEISKIQEEFNSLQGLASKTRDNIKQKQQQVQNMMARYKLLQQQQQQIQELLTMIPDNEQHLKTLTTQKDQQQKTIDELNLKIAENKKTIENQTINNAQLQKIIDDNNTIEQGLNQILLNPQPSAPKHWPYGEKSVEQILTENLLKDKPADAVKTSKKKIHRGEQIPMPRQSHGDKVTATKSR
;
A
#
# COMPACT_ATOMS: atom_id res chain seq x y z
N MET A 1 -19.43 -32.28 -8.56
CA MET A 1 -20.26 -32.27 -9.79
C MET A 1 -19.55 -33.11 -10.84
N PRO A 2 -20.17 -34.16 -11.40
CA PRO A 2 -19.48 -35.08 -12.29
C PRO A 2 -19.29 -34.49 -13.70
N ASN A 3 -18.13 -34.79 -14.28
CA ASN A 3 -17.63 -34.40 -15.59
C ASN A 3 -18.59 -34.78 -16.73
N LYS A 4 -19.23 -33.79 -17.36
CA LYS A 4 -19.96 -33.92 -18.63
C LYS A 4 -19.01 -33.79 -19.83
N ALA A 5 -17.99 -34.64 -19.94
CA ALA A 5 -17.01 -34.57 -21.03
C ALA A 5 -16.83 -35.90 -21.79
N SER A 6 -17.85 -36.75 -21.81
CA SER A 6 -17.78 -38.09 -22.41
C SER A 6 -19.05 -38.45 -23.18
N TYR A 7 -19.46 -37.62 -24.14
CA TYR A 7 -20.44 -38.03 -25.16
C TYR A 7 -20.11 -37.30 -26.47
N LEU A 8 -19.01 -37.72 -27.12
CA LEU A 8 -18.99 -37.73 -28.58
C LEU A 8 -19.73 -39.00 -28.96
N SER A 9 -21.03 -38.85 -29.22
CA SER A 9 -21.90 -39.95 -29.63
C SER A 9 -21.40 -40.48 -30.97
N TYR A 10 -21.59 -41.78 -31.25
CA TYR A 10 -21.36 -42.35 -32.58
C TYR A 10 -22.06 -41.53 -33.70
N MET A 11 -23.13 -40.81 -33.38
CA MET A 11 -23.80 -39.88 -34.29
C MET A 11 -22.96 -38.66 -34.71
N ASP A 12 -22.05 -38.18 -33.87
CA ASP A 12 -21.22 -37.01 -34.20
C ASP A 12 -20.17 -37.35 -35.26
N ILE A 13 -19.67 -38.59 -35.24
CA ILE A 13 -18.70 -39.08 -36.23
C ILE A 13 -19.37 -39.24 -37.61
N GLU A 14 -20.59 -39.80 -37.67
CA GLU A 14 -21.35 -39.93 -38.93
C GLU A 14 -21.73 -38.56 -39.54
N ASN A 15 -22.03 -37.58 -38.69
CA ASN A 15 -22.31 -36.21 -39.12
C ASN A 15 -21.06 -35.48 -39.62
N ILE A 16 -19.91 -35.68 -38.99
CA ILE A 16 -18.63 -35.10 -39.44
C ILE A 16 -18.21 -35.68 -40.80
N ILE A 17 -18.42 -36.97 -41.05
CA ILE A 17 -18.14 -37.62 -42.35
C ILE A 17 -19.08 -37.08 -43.44
N SER A 18 -20.36 -36.87 -43.10
CA SER A 18 -21.37 -36.34 -44.03
C SER A 18 -21.12 -34.88 -44.43
N LEU A 19 -20.54 -34.05 -43.55
CA LEU A 19 -20.26 -32.63 -43.81
C LEU A 19 -19.07 -32.40 -44.76
N ARG A 20 -18.22 -33.40 -45.01
CA ARG A 20 -17.02 -33.27 -45.86
C ARG A 20 -17.15 -33.86 -47.27
N GLY A 21 -18.35 -34.31 -47.67
CA GLY A 21 -18.57 -34.88 -49.00
C GLY A 21 -17.91 -36.26 -49.22
N VAL A 22 -17.46 -36.91 -48.14
CA VAL A 22 -16.96 -38.28 -48.16
C VAL A 22 -18.16 -39.21 -48.30
N GLN A 23 -18.19 -40.05 -49.34
CA GLN A 23 -19.28 -41.01 -49.57
C GLN A 23 -19.50 -41.86 -48.32
N LYS A 24 -20.77 -42.00 -47.92
CA LYS A 24 -21.10 -42.74 -46.70
C LYS A 24 -20.65 -44.19 -46.85
N PRO A 25 -20.15 -44.84 -45.77
CA PRO A 25 -19.82 -46.27 -45.81
C PRO A 25 -20.96 -47.15 -46.34
N SER A 26 -22.22 -46.75 -46.09
CA SER A 26 -23.43 -47.39 -46.62
C SER A 26 -23.61 -47.25 -48.14
N GLU A 27 -23.15 -46.16 -48.74
CA GLU A 27 -23.17 -45.94 -50.19
C GLU A 27 -22.11 -46.77 -50.90
N ILE A 28 -20.91 -46.87 -50.31
CA ILE A 28 -19.82 -47.72 -50.81
C ILE A 28 -20.25 -49.19 -50.80
N ALA A 29 -20.81 -49.66 -49.68
CA ALA A 29 -21.34 -51.03 -49.55
C ALA A 29 -22.47 -51.30 -50.57
N SER A 30 -23.32 -50.32 -50.84
CA SER A 30 -24.39 -50.43 -51.83
C SER A 30 -23.86 -50.55 -53.27
N ARG A 31 -22.83 -49.78 -53.63
CA ARG A 31 -22.16 -49.89 -54.95
C ARG A 31 -21.49 -51.24 -55.13
N TYR A 32 -20.81 -51.75 -54.10
CA TYR A 32 -20.19 -53.07 -54.13
C TYR A 32 -21.22 -54.19 -54.33
N LYS A 33 -22.36 -54.09 -53.63
CA LYS A 33 -23.49 -55.02 -53.79
C LYS A 33 -24.09 -54.98 -55.20
N ILE A 34 -24.17 -53.81 -55.83
CA ILE A 34 -24.62 -53.66 -57.23
C ILE A 34 -23.60 -54.27 -58.19
N GLY A 35 -22.30 -54.04 -57.98
CA GLY A 35 -21.22 -54.63 -58.77
C GLY A 35 -21.22 -56.17 -58.73
N LEU A 36 -21.34 -56.74 -57.53
CA LEU A 36 -21.46 -58.19 -57.33
C LEU A 36 -22.71 -58.77 -58.01
N LYS A 37 -23.86 -58.09 -57.91
CA LYS A 37 -25.09 -58.51 -58.62
C LYS A 37 -24.91 -58.51 -60.14
N ARG A 38 -24.19 -57.52 -60.70
CA ARG A 38 -23.89 -57.45 -62.13
C ARG A 38 -22.93 -58.58 -62.57
N LEU A 39 -21.88 -58.85 -61.79
CA LEU A 39 -20.98 -59.97 -62.05
C LEU A 39 -21.70 -61.31 -62.00
N TYR A 40 -22.53 -61.52 -60.98
CA TYR A 40 -23.34 -62.72 -60.83
C TYR A 40 -24.28 -62.90 -62.02
N LYS A 41 -24.94 -61.82 -62.48
CA LYS A 41 -25.81 -61.85 -63.66
C LYS A 41 -25.06 -62.23 -64.93
N ILE A 42 -23.89 -61.65 -65.18
CA ILE A 42 -23.07 -61.99 -66.36
C ILE A 42 -22.59 -63.44 -66.27
N TRP A 43 -22.24 -63.94 -65.09
CA TRP A 43 -21.85 -65.33 -64.88
C TRP A 43 -23.01 -66.30 -65.09
N THR A 44 -24.21 -66.00 -64.58
CA THR A 44 -25.41 -66.82 -64.82
C THR A 44 -25.83 -66.79 -66.28
N ASP A 45 -25.65 -65.66 -66.97
CA ASP A 45 -25.92 -65.52 -68.40
C ASP A 45 -24.87 -66.23 -69.26
N ALA A 46 -23.65 -66.47 -68.74
CA ALA A 46 -22.56 -67.19 -69.40
C ALA A 46 -22.53 -68.70 -69.09
N SER A 47 -23.54 -69.23 -68.40
CA SER A 47 -23.59 -70.64 -67.98
C SER A 47 -23.74 -71.60 -69.18
N PRO A 48 -22.94 -72.68 -69.28
CA PRO A 48 -22.80 -73.49 -70.50
C PRO A 48 -24.04 -74.30 -70.91
N ASN A 49 -25.09 -74.35 -70.09
CA ASN A 49 -26.30 -75.14 -70.35
C ASN A 49 -27.50 -74.35 -70.88
N LYS A 50 -27.33 -73.09 -71.30
CA LYS A 50 -28.37 -72.35 -72.03
C LYS A 50 -27.88 -72.03 -73.45
N LYS A 51 -28.55 -72.62 -74.46
CA LYS A 51 -28.42 -72.17 -75.85
C LYS A 51 -28.82 -70.69 -75.92
N PHE A 52 -27.87 -69.83 -76.25
CA PHE A 52 -28.13 -68.41 -76.50
C PHE A 52 -29.03 -68.26 -77.74
N PRO A 53 -30.18 -67.57 -77.65
CA PRO A 53 -30.84 -67.06 -78.85
C PRO A 53 -30.01 -65.86 -79.33
N GLY A 54 -29.07 -66.10 -80.26
CA GLY A 54 -28.31 -65.02 -80.91
C GLY A 54 -26.81 -65.22 -81.13
N GLY A 55 -26.24 -66.43 -80.98
CA GLY A 55 -24.90 -66.72 -81.52
C GLY A 55 -23.71 -66.06 -80.81
N PHE A 56 -23.82 -65.73 -79.52
CA PHE A 56 -22.66 -65.25 -78.76
C PHE A 56 -21.75 -66.42 -78.35
N THR A 57 -20.53 -66.44 -78.86
CA THR A 57 -19.48 -67.40 -78.49
C THR A 57 -18.93 -67.10 -77.10
N GLY A 58 -18.58 -68.13 -76.31
CA GLY A 58 -18.09 -68.00 -74.93
C GLY A 58 -16.88 -67.06 -74.74
N THR A 59 -16.16 -66.76 -75.83
CA THR A 59 -15.06 -65.78 -75.88
C THR A 59 -15.51 -64.32 -75.71
N GLN A 60 -16.73 -63.94 -76.10
CA GLN A 60 -17.23 -62.56 -75.90
C GLN A 60 -17.73 -62.31 -74.48
N ALA A 61 -18.37 -63.31 -73.86
CA ALA A 61 -18.78 -63.26 -72.45
C ALA A 61 -17.56 -63.17 -71.51
N GLY A 62 -16.52 -63.98 -71.78
CA GLY A 62 -15.24 -63.92 -71.06
C GLY A 62 -14.57 -62.54 -71.15
N LYS A 63 -14.51 -61.92 -72.34
CA LYS A 63 -13.95 -60.58 -72.52
C LYS A 63 -14.72 -59.50 -71.73
N LYS A 64 -16.05 -59.57 -71.68
CA LYS A 64 -16.88 -58.65 -70.88
C LYS A 64 -16.65 -58.85 -69.38
N LEU A 65 -16.56 -60.09 -68.91
CA LEU A 65 -16.24 -60.40 -67.50
C LEU A 65 -14.88 -59.85 -67.10
N THR A 66 -13.84 -60.05 -67.91
CA THR A 66 -12.49 -59.53 -67.63
C THR A 66 -12.47 -58.00 -67.60
N ALA A 67 -13.24 -57.33 -68.48
CA ALA A 67 -13.35 -55.87 -68.48
C ALA A 67 -14.07 -55.34 -67.23
N VAL A 68 -15.13 -56.01 -66.76
CA VAL A 68 -15.83 -55.63 -65.52
C VAL A 68 -14.94 -55.89 -64.30
N ALA A 69 -14.22 -57.02 -64.26
CA ALA A 69 -13.28 -57.33 -63.19
C ALA A 69 -12.16 -56.28 -63.08
N LYS A 70 -11.55 -55.89 -64.20
CA LYS A 70 -10.53 -54.82 -64.22
C LYS A 70 -11.06 -53.49 -63.67
N LYS A 71 -12.27 -53.07 -64.09
CA LYS A 71 -12.89 -51.83 -63.58
C LYS A 71 -13.17 -51.90 -62.08
N LEU A 72 -13.62 -53.04 -61.57
CA LEU A 72 -13.84 -53.22 -60.13
C LEU A 72 -12.54 -53.23 -59.34
N THR A 73 -11.46 -53.79 -59.88
CA THR A 73 -10.13 -53.72 -59.26
C THR A 73 -9.62 -52.28 -59.19
N GLU A 74 -9.78 -51.52 -60.27
CA GLU A 74 -9.39 -50.10 -60.31
C GLU A 74 -10.22 -49.26 -59.33
N GLU A 75 -11.54 -49.46 -59.29
CA GLU A 75 -12.42 -48.79 -58.33
C GLU A 75 -12.07 -49.15 -56.87
N ASN A 76 -11.74 -50.41 -56.59
CA ASN A 76 -11.28 -50.83 -55.26
C ASN A 76 -9.94 -50.20 -54.87
N ASN A 77 -9.00 -50.06 -55.81
CA ASN A 77 -7.72 -49.41 -55.54
C ASN A 77 -7.92 -47.93 -55.25
N ASN A 78 -8.74 -47.24 -56.04
CA ASN A 78 -9.08 -45.83 -55.81
C ASN A 78 -9.76 -45.62 -54.44
N GLN A 79 -10.68 -46.51 -54.05
CA GLN A 79 -11.31 -46.47 -52.73
C GLN A 79 -10.31 -46.70 -51.59
N ARG A 80 -9.34 -47.61 -51.75
CA ARG A 80 -8.29 -47.83 -50.75
C ARG A 80 -7.42 -46.60 -50.57
N ASP A 81 -7.10 -45.90 -51.65
CA ASP A 81 -6.32 -44.67 -51.61
C ASP A 81 -7.10 -43.54 -50.93
N GLU A 82 -8.40 -43.40 -51.22
CA GLU A 82 -9.28 -42.44 -50.55
C GLU A 82 -9.39 -42.72 -49.05
N ILE A 83 -9.60 -43.99 -48.66
CA ILE A 83 -9.66 -44.40 -47.25
C ILE A 83 -8.34 -44.07 -46.54
N SER A 84 -7.20 -44.30 -47.20
CA SER A 84 -5.88 -43.99 -46.63
C SER A 84 -5.71 -42.49 -46.37
N LYS A 85 -6.12 -41.63 -47.32
CA LYS A 85 -6.10 -40.17 -47.15
C LYS A 85 -7.01 -39.71 -46.02
N ILE A 86 -8.22 -40.27 -45.92
CA ILE A 86 -9.15 -39.95 -44.83
C ILE A 86 -8.55 -40.35 -43.47
N GLN A 87 -7.85 -41.48 -43.39
CA GLN A 87 -7.21 -41.92 -42.15
C GLN A 87 -6.06 -40.98 -41.73
N GLU A 88 -5.27 -40.50 -42.69
CA GLU A 88 -4.22 -39.51 -42.43
C GLU A 88 -4.81 -38.17 -41.92
N GLU A 89 -5.87 -37.68 -42.56
CA GLU A 89 -6.59 -36.49 -42.10
C GLU A 89 -7.17 -36.68 -40.69
N PHE A 90 -7.77 -37.85 -40.42
CA PHE A 90 -8.33 -38.17 -39.13
C PHE A 90 -7.25 -38.16 -38.03
N ASN A 91 -6.10 -38.78 -38.29
CA ASN A 91 -4.97 -38.80 -37.35
C ASN A 91 -4.43 -37.37 -37.10
N SER A 92 -4.36 -36.54 -38.14
CA SER A 92 -3.96 -35.14 -38.02
C SER A 92 -4.94 -34.33 -37.16
N LEU A 93 -6.25 -34.51 -37.38
CA LEU A 93 -7.29 -33.88 -36.58
C LEU A 93 -7.27 -34.33 -35.12
N GLN A 94 -7.03 -35.63 -34.87
CA GLN A 94 -6.89 -36.17 -33.52
C GLN A 94 -5.68 -35.54 -32.80
N GLY A 95 -4.56 -35.35 -33.51
CA GLY A 95 -3.38 -34.64 -32.99
C GLY A 95 -3.68 -33.19 -32.62
N LEU A 96 -4.39 -32.45 -33.49
CA LEU A 96 -4.82 -31.07 -33.21
C LEU A 96 -5.80 -31.01 -32.03
N ALA A 97 -6.74 -31.95 -31.93
CA ALA A 97 -7.67 -32.05 -30.81
C ALA A 97 -6.93 -32.30 -29.49
N SER A 98 -5.90 -33.16 -29.48
CA SER A 98 -5.07 -33.40 -28.30
C SER A 98 -4.34 -32.13 -27.87
N LYS A 99 -3.65 -31.46 -28.80
CA LYS A 99 -2.96 -30.19 -28.53
C LYS A 99 -3.90 -29.13 -27.98
N THR A 100 -5.11 -29.04 -28.55
CA THR A 100 -6.15 -28.10 -28.10
C THR A 100 -6.60 -28.42 -26.68
N ARG A 101 -6.83 -29.70 -26.36
CA ARG A 101 -7.20 -30.15 -25.02
C ARG A 101 -6.13 -29.81 -23.98
N ASP A 102 -4.85 -30.00 -24.31
CA ASP A 102 -3.75 -29.69 -23.39
C ASP A 102 -3.62 -28.17 -23.17
N ASN A 103 -3.80 -27.36 -24.21
CA ASN A 103 -3.84 -25.90 -24.08
C ASN A 103 -5.00 -25.45 -23.16
N ILE A 104 -6.19 -26.04 -23.32
CA ILE A 104 -7.34 -25.76 -22.45
C ILE A 104 -7.00 -26.09 -20.99
N LYS A 105 -6.37 -27.24 -20.70
CA LYS A 105 -5.95 -27.60 -19.34
C LYS A 105 -4.96 -26.59 -18.76
N GLN A 106 -3.97 -26.17 -19.54
CA GLN A 106 -3.01 -25.15 -19.11
C GLN A 106 -3.69 -23.82 -18.79
N LYS A 107 -4.61 -23.36 -19.66
CA LYS A 107 -5.39 -22.13 -19.42
C LYS A 107 -6.29 -22.24 -18.19
N GLN A 108 -6.91 -23.40 -17.96
CA GLN A 108 -7.70 -23.65 -16.74
C GLN A 108 -6.83 -23.53 -15.48
N GLN A 109 -5.62 -24.10 -15.50
CA GLN A 109 -4.69 -23.96 -14.38
C GLN A 109 -4.27 -22.50 -14.15
N GLN A 110 -4.00 -21.75 -15.23
CA GLN A 110 -3.68 -20.32 -15.14
C GLN A 110 -4.82 -19.54 -14.49
N VAL A 111 -6.08 -19.79 -14.88
CA VAL A 111 -7.26 -19.16 -14.30
C VAL A 111 -7.41 -19.51 -12.81
N GLN A 112 -7.19 -20.77 -12.43
CA GLN A 112 -7.23 -21.18 -11.02
C GLN A 112 -6.16 -20.45 -10.20
N ASN A 113 -4.95 -20.33 -10.71
CA ASN A 113 -3.87 -19.59 -10.06
C ASN A 113 -4.20 -18.11 -9.92
N MET A 114 -4.82 -17.49 -10.94
CA MET A 114 -5.29 -16.10 -10.86
C MET A 114 -6.38 -15.92 -9.81
N MET A 115 -7.34 -16.84 -9.71
CA MET A 115 -8.39 -16.79 -8.69
C MET A 115 -7.82 -16.91 -7.27
N ALA A 116 -6.81 -17.77 -7.06
CA ALA A 116 -6.12 -17.87 -5.78
C ALA A 116 -5.43 -16.55 -5.40
N ARG A 117 -4.74 -15.91 -6.36
CA ARG A 117 -4.12 -14.59 -6.15
C ARG A 117 -5.16 -13.50 -5.85
N TYR A 118 -6.30 -13.52 -6.54
CA TYR A 118 -7.38 -12.58 -6.30
C TYR A 118 -7.94 -12.70 -4.87
N LYS A 119 -8.10 -13.93 -4.35
CA LYS A 119 -8.52 -14.15 -2.96
C LYS A 119 -7.52 -13.57 -1.96
N LEU A 120 -6.22 -13.75 -2.19
CA LEU A 120 -5.18 -13.16 -1.34
C LEU A 120 -5.24 -11.63 -1.36
N LEU A 121 -5.41 -11.03 -2.55
CA LEU A 121 -5.57 -9.59 -2.68
C LEU A 121 -6.81 -9.06 -1.95
N GLN A 122 -7.93 -9.78 -1.99
CA GLN A 122 -9.12 -9.43 -1.22
C GLN A 122 -8.86 -9.46 0.29
N GLN A 123 -8.16 -10.48 0.80
CA GLN A 123 -7.81 -10.56 2.21
C GLN A 123 -6.89 -9.40 2.63
N GLN A 124 -5.89 -9.07 1.81
CA GLN A 124 -5.02 -7.92 2.05
C GLN A 124 -5.81 -6.61 2.05
N GLN A 125 -6.78 -6.45 1.14
CA GLN A 125 -7.63 -5.27 1.11
C GLN A 125 -8.48 -5.14 2.38
N GLN A 126 -9.02 -6.25 2.90
CA GLN A 126 -9.77 -6.26 4.16
C GLN A 126 -8.88 -5.82 5.35
N GLN A 127 -7.67 -6.37 5.45
CA GLN A 127 -6.71 -5.98 6.50
C GLN A 127 -6.34 -4.50 6.42
N ILE A 128 -6.11 -3.97 5.21
CA ILE A 128 -5.86 -2.54 5.01
C ILE A 128 -7.06 -1.72 5.48
N GLN A 129 -8.28 -2.15 5.15
CA GLN A 129 -9.49 -1.44 5.56
C GLN A 129 -9.66 -1.43 7.08
N GLU A 130 -9.37 -2.53 7.77
CA GLU A 130 -9.37 -2.63 9.23
C GLU A 130 -8.34 -1.66 9.84
N LEU A 131 -7.12 -1.63 9.33
CA LEU A 131 -6.09 -0.70 9.79
C LEU A 131 -6.50 0.77 9.57
N LEU A 132 -7.09 1.07 8.41
CA LEU A 132 -7.61 2.42 8.12
C LEU A 132 -8.71 2.83 9.11
N THR A 133 -9.53 1.90 9.61
CA THR A 133 -10.55 2.23 10.61
C THR A 133 -9.97 2.57 11.98
N MET A 134 -8.75 2.12 12.30
CA MET A 134 -8.08 2.43 13.58
C MET A 134 -7.32 3.76 13.58
N ILE A 135 -7.01 4.32 12.40
CA ILE A 135 -6.25 5.57 12.29
C ILE A 135 -6.97 6.75 12.97
N PRO A 136 -8.28 7.00 12.74
CA PRO A 136 -8.99 8.10 13.38
C PRO A 136 -8.97 8.05 14.91
N ASP A 137 -9.13 6.86 15.48
CA ASP A 137 -9.10 6.65 16.94
C ASP A 137 -7.71 6.97 17.50
N ASN A 138 -6.65 6.53 16.82
CA ASN A 138 -5.27 6.85 17.18
C ASN A 138 -4.98 8.35 17.06
N GLU A 139 -5.46 9.01 16.01
CA GLU A 139 -5.35 10.47 15.85
C GLU A 139 -6.08 11.22 16.97
N GLN A 140 -7.27 10.76 17.36
CA GLN A 140 -8.02 11.34 18.47
C GLN A 140 -7.25 11.16 19.79
N HIS A 141 -6.72 9.97 20.05
CA HIS A 141 -5.92 9.71 21.24
C HIS A 141 -4.67 10.60 21.30
N LEU A 142 -3.97 10.80 20.16
CA LEU A 142 -2.85 11.74 20.07
C LEU A 142 -3.25 13.19 20.38
N LYS A 143 -4.42 13.65 19.89
CA LYS A 143 -4.94 14.99 20.20
C LYS A 143 -5.22 15.15 21.70
N THR A 144 -5.80 14.13 22.33
CA THR A 144 -6.05 14.13 23.77
C THR A 144 -4.74 14.19 24.56
N LEU A 145 -3.75 13.37 24.22
CA LEU A 145 -2.43 13.39 24.87
C LEU A 145 -1.72 14.74 24.69
N THR A 146 -1.83 15.36 23.52
CA THR A 146 -1.26 16.69 23.26
C THR A 146 -1.91 17.74 24.16
N THR A 147 -3.23 17.71 24.30
CA THR A 147 -3.97 18.62 25.17
C THR A 147 -3.58 18.44 26.64
N GLN A 148 -3.42 17.20 27.09
CA GLN A 148 -2.96 16.89 28.45
C GLN A 148 -1.55 17.42 28.70
N LYS A 149 -0.63 17.23 27.75
CA LYS A 149 0.72 17.76 27.81
C LYS A 149 0.72 19.29 27.93
N ASP A 150 -0.05 19.98 27.10
CA ASP A 150 -0.14 21.44 27.13
C ASP A 150 -0.70 21.95 28.46
N GLN A 151 -1.68 21.24 29.03
CA GLN A 151 -2.23 21.56 30.34
C GLN A 151 -1.19 21.36 31.46
N GLN A 152 -0.44 20.27 31.43
CA GLN A 152 0.64 20.02 32.39
C GLN A 152 1.73 21.08 32.29
N GLN A 153 2.09 21.52 31.07
CA GLN A 153 3.08 22.57 30.88
C GLN A 153 2.64 23.90 31.49
N LYS A 154 1.36 24.29 31.31
CA LYS A 154 0.81 25.49 31.97
C LYS A 154 0.92 25.41 33.48
N THR A 155 0.59 24.26 34.07
CA THR A 155 0.73 24.07 35.52
C THR A 155 2.19 24.18 35.97
N ILE A 156 3.15 23.65 35.21
CA ILE A 156 4.58 23.80 35.50
C ILE A 156 4.99 25.28 35.46
N ASP A 157 4.55 26.03 34.45
CA ASP A 157 4.87 27.45 34.30
C ASP A 157 4.29 28.28 35.46
N GLU A 158 3.05 28.00 35.87
CA GLU A 158 2.41 28.61 37.05
C GLU A 158 3.15 28.30 38.36
N LEU A 159 3.60 27.06 38.54
CA LEU A 159 4.38 26.67 39.72
C LEU A 159 5.74 27.36 39.74
N ASN A 160 6.42 27.45 38.60
CA ASN A 160 7.69 28.16 38.48
C ASN A 160 7.55 29.65 38.81
N LEU A 161 6.45 30.29 38.40
CA LEU A 161 6.16 31.68 38.76
C LEU A 161 6.02 31.83 40.28
N LYS A 162 5.24 30.97 40.93
CA LYS A 162 5.07 30.96 42.40
C LYS A 162 6.39 30.71 43.13
N ILE A 163 7.23 29.81 42.62
CA ILE A 163 8.57 29.56 43.17
C ILE A 163 9.42 30.82 43.10
N ALA A 164 9.39 31.54 41.97
CA ALA A 164 10.13 32.79 41.81
C ALA A 164 9.64 33.89 42.76
N GLU A 165 8.33 34.01 42.96
CA GLU A 165 7.72 34.94 43.93
C GLU A 165 8.13 34.60 45.36
N ASN A 166 8.01 33.34 45.76
CA ASN A 166 8.42 32.88 47.08
C ASN A 166 9.91 33.12 47.34
N LYS A 167 10.76 32.91 46.32
CA LYS A 167 12.20 33.20 46.42
C LYS A 167 12.46 34.68 46.73
N LYS A 168 11.76 35.61 46.07
CA LYS A 168 11.86 37.05 46.38
C LYS A 168 11.41 37.36 47.80
N THR A 169 10.32 36.76 48.26
CA THR A 169 9.82 36.94 49.63
C THR A 169 10.85 36.48 50.66
N ILE A 170 11.49 35.32 50.44
CA ILE A 170 12.55 34.79 51.31
C ILE A 170 13.78 35.72 51.32
N GLU A 171 14.17 36.24 50.15
CA GLU A 171 15.29 37.18 50.03
C GLU A 171 15.02 38.47 50.84
N ASN A 172 13.83 39.04 50.72
CA ASN A 172 13.40 40.21 51.51
C ASN A 172 13.39 39.91 53.02
N GLN A 173 12.87 38.76 53.43
CA GLN A 173 12.89 38.34 54.84
C GLN A 173 14.32 38.17 55.36
N THR A 174 15.23 37.65 54.53
CA THR A 174 16.64 37.49 54.88
C THR A 174 17.30 38.84 55.11
N ILE A 175 17.04 39.83 54.25
CA ILE A 175 17.53 41.21 54.41
C ILE A 175 17.00 41.83 55.71
N ASN A 176 15.70 41.71 55.97
CA ASN A 176 15.08 42.24 57.20
C ASN A 176 15.68 41.59 58.45
N ASN A 177 15.87 40.28 58.45
CA ASN A 177 16.48 39.57 59.58
C ASN A 177 17.93 40.00 59.80
N ALA A 178 18.71 40.22 58.74
CA ALA A 178 20.08 40.75 58.84
C ALA A 178 20.11 42.16 59.44
N GLN A 179 19.14 43.02 59.09
CA GLN A 179 19.00 44.35 59.68
C GLN A 179 18.63 44.29 61.17
N LEU A 180 17.68 43.43 61.54
CA LEU A 180 17.30 43.21 62.94
C LEU A 180 18.48 42.70 63.77
N GLN A 181 19.28 41.77 63.23
CA GLN A 181 20.48 41.28 63.92
C GLN A 181 21.48 42.41 64.17
N LYS A 182 21.70 43.29 63.19
CA LYS A 182 22.55 44.46 63.36
C LYS A 182 22.08 45.37 64.50
N ILE A 183 20.78 45.63 64.60
CA ILE A 183 20.19 46.43 65.68
C ILE A 183 20.44 45.77 67.05
N ILE A 184 20.30 44.45 67.13
CA ILE A 184 20.58 43.69 68.36
C ILE A 184 22.06 43.85 68.75
N ASP A 185 22.97 43.70 67.80
CA ASP A 185 24.41 43.83 68.04
C ASP A 185 24.80 45.26 68.48
N ASP A 186 24.21 46.28 67.84
CA ASP A 186 24.39 47.69 68.20
C ASP A 186 23.87 47.96 69.63
N ASN A 187 22.69 47.44 69.99
CA ASN A 187 22.13 47.58 71.34
C ASN A 187 22.99 46.90 72.41
N ASN A 188 23.47 45.68 72.15
CA ASN A 188 24.38 44.97 73.06
C ASN A 188 25.67 45.77 73.28
N THR A 189 26.18 46.42 72.23
CA THR A 189 27.37 47.29 72.33
C THR A 189 27.10 48.52 73.20
N ILE A 190 25.93 49.16 73.04
CA ILE A 190 25.49 50.28 73.88
C ILE A 190 25.36 49.86 75.34
N GLU A 191 24.72 48.72 75.64
CA GLU A 191 24.61 48.19 77.00
C GLU A 191 25.98 47.94 77.64
N GLN A 192 26.93 47.38 76.89
CA GLN A 192 28.31 47.20 77.35
C GLN A 192 28.99 48.53 77.66
N GLY A 193 28.83 49.54 76.78
CA GLY A 193 29.35 50.89 77.00
C GLY A 193 28.76 51.57 78.23
N LEU A 194 27.45 51.48 78.42
CA LEU A 194 26.76 51.99 79.61
C LEU A 194 27.21 51.30 80.88
N ASN A 195 27.36 49.97 80.86
CA ASN A 195 27.88 49.22 82.01
C ASN A 195 29.32 49.62 82.37
N GLN A 196 30.18 49.90 81.38
CA GLN A 196 31.53 50.44 81.65
C GLN A 196 31.50 51.82 82.31
N ILE A 197 30.58 52.71 81.90
CA ILE A 197 30.39 54.03 82.53
C ILE A 197 29.89 53.90 83.97
N LEU A 198 28.96 52.97 84.23
CA LEU A 198 28.43 52.70 85.58
C LEU A 198 29.45 52.07 86.53
N LEU A 199 30.36 51.24 86.02
CA LEU A 199 31.41 50.58 86.81
C LEU A 199 32.67 51.44 87.03
N ASN A 200 32.86 52.50 86.23
CA ASN A 200 33.92 53.50 86.42
C ASN A 200 33.32 54.91 86.50
N PRO A 201 32.79 55.34 87.65
CA PRO A 201 32.46 56.75 87.85
C PRO A 201 33.77 57.54 87.81
N GLN A 202 33.96 58.35 86.76
CA GLN A 202 35.13 59.24 86.69
C GLN A 202 35.16 60.17 87.92
N PRO A 203 36.34 60.35 88.57
CA PRO A 203 36.51 61.34 89.60
C PRO A 203 36.65 62.74 88.98
N SER A 204 35.98 63.72 89.60
CA SER A 204 36.15 65.16 89.48
C SER A 204 35.82 65.85 88.13
N ALA A 205 34.84 66.75 88.23
CA ALA A 205 34.48 67.73 87.22
C ALA A 205 35.65 68.66 86.81
N PRO A 206 35.80 69.03 85.53
CA PRO A 206 36.52 70.23 85.15
C PRO A 206 35.60 71.45 85.30
N LYS A 207 36.00 72.39 86.16
CA LYS A 207 35.53 73.77 86.12
C LYS A 207 35.98 74.38 84.80
N HIS A 208 35.13 74.37 83.78
CA HIS A 208 34.93 75.48 82.83
C HIS A 208 33.90 75.06 81.77
N TRP A 209 32.71 75.64 81.89
CA TRP A 209 31.83 75.88 80.75
C TRP A 209 32.46 76.98 79.87
N PRO A 210 32.41 76.86 78.54
CA PRO A 210 32.14 77.98 77.68
C PRO A 210 30.71 77.83 77.14
N TYR A 211 29.87 78.82 77.47
CA TYR A 211 28.66 79.05 76.71
C TYR A 211 29.03 79.27 75.23
N GLY A 212 28.40 78.50 74.36
CA GLY A 212 28.38 78.69 72.93
C GLY A 212 27.10 78.06 72.41
N GLU A 213 25.99 78.79 72.55
CA GLU A 213 24.69 78.40 72.01
C GLU A 213 24.81 78.13 70.51
N LYS A 214 24.76 76.86 70.13
CA LYS A 214 24.24 76.44 68.84
C LYS A 214 23.01 75.58 69.14
N SER A 215 21.85 76.10 68.75
CA SER A 215 20.57 75.43 68.86
C SER A 215 20.63 74.05 68.20
N VAL A 216 20.03 73.05 68.85
CA VAL A 216 19.87 71.66 68.38
C VAL A 216 19.21 71.60 66.99
N GLU A 217 18.50 72.65 66.58
CA GLU A 217 17.90 72.79 65.24
C GLU A 217 18.93 72.99 64.11
N GLN A 218 20.14 73.51 64.40
CA GLN A 218 21.20 73.68 63.40
C GLN A 218 21.96 72.38 63.10
N ILE A 219 22.05 71.45 64.05
CA ILE A 219 22.76 70.18 63.85
C ILE A 219 21.89 69.19 63.05
N LEU A 220 20.57 69.25 63.20
CA LEU A 220 19.65 68.42 62.42
C LEU A 220 19.54 68.83 60.95
N THR A 221 19.76 70.11 60.61
CA THR A 221 19.73 70.58 59.21
C THR A 221 21.03 70.34 58.45
N GLU A 222 22.19 70.25 59.13
CA GLU A 222 23.48 70.01 58.47
C GLU A 222 23.71 68.56 58.03
N ASN A 223 23.03 67.58 58.65
CA ASN A 223 23.16 66.16 58.31
C ASN A 223 22.12 65.65 57.31
N LEU A 224 21.02 66.37 57.08
CA LEU A 224 19.98 65.99 56.10
C LEU A 224 20.25 66.48 54.66
N LEU A 225 21.36 67.20 54.41
CA LEU A 225 21.69 67.75 53.09
C LEU A 225 22.91 67.11 52.38
N LYS A 226 23.56 66.10 52.97
CA LYS A 226 24.79 65.52 52.39
C LYS A 226 24.63 64.35 51.42
N ASP A 227 23.45 63.74 51.30
CA ASP A 227 23.22 62.66 50.33
C ASP A 227 22.18 63.03 49.28
N LYS A 228 22.60 63.88 48.35
CA LYS A 228 22.06 63.90 46.98
C LYS A 228 23.12 63.32 46.04
N PRO A 229 22.80 62.30 45.24
CA PRO A 229 23.45 62.14 43.95
C PRO A 229 22.64 62.88 42.88
N ALA A 230 23.25 63.91 42.29
CA ALA A 230 22.82 64.49 41.01
C ALA A 230 23.59 63.82 39.87
N ASP A 231 22.83 63.19 38.98
CA ASP A 231 22.97 63.04 37.53
C ASP A 231 24.35 62.96 36.86
N ALA A 232 24.57 61.86 36.10
CA ALA A 232 25.21 61.86 34.78
C ALA A 232 25.05 60.47 34.12
N VAL A 233 24.84 60.22 32.82
CA VAL A 233 24.55 61.01 31.60
C VAL A 233 24.53 59.99 30.43
N LYS A 234 23.61 60.15 29.47
CA LYS A 234 23.60 59.64 28.06
C LYS A 234 23.56 58.08 27.88
N THR A 235 22.83 57.51 26.93
CA THR A 235 22.83 57.78 25.48
C THR A 235 21.60 57.19 24.75
N SER A 236 21.36 57.73 23.55
CA SER A 236 20.85 57.06 22.33
C SER A 236 19.37 56.73 22.20
N LYS A 237 18.70 57.66 21.50
CA LYS A 237 17.68 57.41 20.46
C LYS A 237 17.91 56.08 19.71
N LYS A 238 16.86 55.25 19.61
CA LYS A 238 16.55 54.53 18.36
C LYS A 238 15.05 54.21 18.27
N LYS A 239 14.33 55.07 17.54
CA LYS A 239 13.11 54.69 16.83
C LYS A 239 13.48 53.57 15.85
N ILE A 240 12.82 52.43 15.92
CA ILE A 240 12.76 51.47 14.81
C ILE A 240 11.29 51.27 14.49
N HIS A 241 10.87 51.83 13.36
CA HIS A 241 9.77 51.31 12.56
C HIS A 241 10.23 50.00 11.89
N ARG A 242 9.38 48.98 11.94
CA ARG A 242 9.31 47.84 11.00
C ARG A 242 8.08 47.00 11.38
N GLY A 243 7.03 46.80 10.57
CA GLY A 243 6.84 47.27 9.21
C GLY A 243 7.67 46.52 8.17
N GLU A 244 7.64 45.18 8.18
CA GLU A 244 8.08 44.30 7.08
C GLU A 244 7.41 42.93 7.36
N GLN A 245 6.28 42.65 6.69
CA GLN A 245 6.20 41.65 5.61
C GLN A 245 6.79 40.29 5.98
N ILE A 246 5.91 39.38 6.39
CA ILE A 246 6.15 37.94 6.30
C ILE A 246 6.03 37.56 4.82
N PRO A 247 7.08 37.08 4.14
CA PRO A 247 6.90 36.39 2.87
C PRO A 247 6.39 34.99 3.16
N MET A 248 5.19 34.69 2.65
CA MET A 248 4.72 33.30 2.54
C MET A 248 5.72 32.49 1.70
N PRO A 249 6.07 31.27 2.10
CA PRO A 249 6.72 30.36 1.16
C PRO A 249 5.70 29.96 0.09
N ARG A 250 5.92 30.46 -1.14
CA ARG A 250 5.37 29.85 -2.35
C ARG A 250 5.98 28.45 -2.47
N GLN A 251 5.17 27.42 -2.28
CA GLN A 251 5.42 26.13 -2.92
C GLN A 251 5.09 26.29 -4.41
N SER A 252 6.11 26.47 -5.24
CA SER A 252 6.01 26.34 -6.68
C SER A 252 6.85 25.17 -7.16
N HIS A 253 6.21 24.34 -8.00
CA HIS A 253 6.78 23.33 -8.90
C HIS A 253 7.17 22.04 -8.17
N GLY A 254 6.44 20.93 -8.30
CA GLY A 254 5.81 20.45 -9.53
C GLY A 254 6.87 19.91 -10.48
N ASP A 255 7.72 19.02 -9.96
CA ASP A 255 8.68 18.29 -10.78
C ASP A 255 7.94 17.35 -11.74
N LYS A 256 8.25 17.57 -13.01
CA LYS A 256 7.91 16.71 -14.14
C LYS A 256 8.44 15.30 -13.90
N VAL A 257 7.53 14.34 -13.74
CA VAL A 257 7.84 12.94 -13.95
C VAL A 257 8.03 12.73 -15.46
N THR A 258 9.29 12.66 -15.88
CA THR A 258 9.67 12.12 -17.18
C THR A 258 9.44 10.61 -17.16
N ALA A 259 8.40 10.17 -17.89
CA ALA A 259 8.19 8.77 -18.20
C ALA A 259 9.35 8.26 -19.06
N THR A 260 10.30 7.57 -18.44
CA THR A 260 11.27 6.74 -19.13
C THR A 260 10.60 5.40 -19.46
N LYS A 261 10.32 5.23 -20.75
CA LYS A 261 10.10 3.93 -21.38
C LYS A 261 11.23 2.98 -20.99
N SER A 262 10.88 1.85 -20.40
CA SER A 262 11.72 0.65 -20.40
C SER A 262 11.06 -0.41 -21.26
N ARG A 263 11.92 -1.05 -22.07
CA ARG A 263 11.67 -2.08 -23.09
C ARG A 263 10.93 -3.30 -22.57
#